data_AF-A0A357YP94-F1
#
_entry.id   AF-A0A357YP94-F1
#
_cell.length_a   1.000
_cell.length_b   1.000
_cell.length_c   1.000
_cell.angle_alpha   90.00
_cell.angle_beta   90.00
_cell.angle_gamma   90.00
#
_symmetry.space_group_name_H-M   'P 1'
#
loop_
_entity.id
_entity.type
_entity.pdbx_description
1 polymer ?
#
loop_
_entity_poly.entity_id
_entity_poly.type
_entity_poly.pdbx_seq_one_letter_code
_entity_poly.pdbx_strand_id
1 'polypeptide(L)' 'MSNTDYIYESYKEGKEIYIMDDLEDVAVRYCPTKEGCKTYAKFIGESEYKIYEKSNIVTIADMGGTILTKEQFYIY' A
#
# COMPACT_ATOMS: atom_id res chain seq x y z
N MET A 1 -6.26 -10.15 12.58
CA MET A 1 -6.05 -8.70 12.54
C MET A 1 -6.41 -8.26 11.14
N SER A 2 -7.28 -7.27 10.96
CA SER A 2 -7.65 -6.81 9.62
C SER A 2 -6.51 -6.01 9.00
N ASN A 3 -6.47 -5.89 7.67
CA ASN A 3 -5.53 -4.99 7.00
C ASN A 3 -5.69 -3.55 7.50
N THR A 4 -6.92 -3.10 7.73
CA THR A 4 -7.22 -1.79 8.30
C THR A 4 -6.55 -1.57 9.66
N ASP A 5 -6.56 -2.57 10.56
CA ASP A 5 -5.89 -2.49 11.86
C ASP A 5 -4.36 -2.38 11.68
N TYR A 6 -3.79 -3.18 10.78
CA TYR A 6 -2.35 -3.15 10.49
C TYR A 6 -1.91 -1.81 9.91
N ILE A 7 -2.68 -1.26 8.97
CA ILE A 7 -2.46 0.07 8.38
C ILE A 7 -2.49 1.13 9.47
N TYR A 8 -3.49 1.09 10.35
CA TYR A 8 -3.66 2.08 11.41
C TYR A 8 -2.51 2.06 12.43
N GLU A 9 -2.12 0.88 12.93
CA GLU A 9 -1.01 0.75 13.88
C GLU A 9 0.34 1.12 13.23
N SER A 10 0.58 0.68 11.98
CA SER A 10 1.80 1.05 11.25
C SER A 10 1.89 2.56 11.00
N TYR A 11 0.75 3.21 10.72
CA TYR A 11 0.68 4.65 10.57
C TYR A 11 1.02 5.39 11.87
N LYS A 12 0.51 4.94 13.03
CA LYS A 12 0.89 5.50 14.34
C LYS A 12 2.39 5.39 14.60
N GLU A 13 3.00 4.28 14.18
CA GLU A 13 4.44 4.03 14.33
C GLU A 13 5.28 4.76 13.27
N GLY A 14 4.66 5.43 12.30
CA GLY A 14 5.35 6.13 11.21
C GLY A 14 6.05 5.19 10.23
N LYS A 15 5.60 3.93 10.13
CA LYS A 15 6.19 2.91 9.27
C LYS A 15 5.56 2.92 7.89
N GLU A 16 6.39 2.64 6.87
CA GLU A 16 5.89 2.37 5.52
C GLU A 16 5.07 1.07 5.52
N ILE A 17 3.97 1.09 4.76
CA ILE A 17 3.08 -0.06 4.59
C ILE A 17 3.07 -0.44 3.12
N TYR A 18 3.01 -1.74 2.84
CA TYR A 18 3.03 -2.31 1.49
C TYR A 18 1.93 -3.36 1.41
N ILE A 19 1.01 -3.22 0.45
CA ILE A 19 -0.13 -4.13 0.28
C ILE A 19 -0.30 -4.40 -1.21
N MET A 20 -0.40 -5.67 -1.60
CA MET A 20 -0.66 -6.08 -2.97
C MET A 20 -2.12 -6.50 -3.13
N ASP A 21 -2.76 -5.98 -4.17
CA ASP A 21 -4.00 -6.56 -4.69
C ASP A 21 -3.63 -7.65 -5.70
N ASP A 22 -3.84 -8.90 -5.30
CA ASP A 22 -3.56 -10.09 -6.11
C ASP A 22 -4.51 -10.24 -7.31
N LEU A 23 -5.65 -9.52 -7.34
CA LEU A 23 -6.59 -9.60 -8.47
C LEU A 23 -6.19 -8.70 -9.63
N GLU A 24 -5.65 -7.51 -9.33
CA GLU A 24 -5.25 -6.51 -10.32
C GLU A 24 -3.72 -6.43 -10.52
N ASP A 25 -2.95 -7.32 -9.89
CA ASP A 25 -1.48 -7.38 -9.93
C ASP A 25 -0.83 -6.01 -9.62
N VAL A 26 -1.36 -5.33 -8.59
CA VAL A 26 -0.95 -3.98 -8.22
C VAL A 26 -0.56 -3.90 -6.75
N ALA A 27 0.62 -3.38 -6.48
CA ALA A 27 1.12 -3.13 -5.15
C ALA A 27 0.96 -1.66 -4.77
N VAL A 28 0.46 -1.41 -3.57
CA VAL A 28 0.23 -0.09 -2.98
C VAL A 28 1.21 0.14 -1.84
N ARG A 29 1.87 1.29 -1.85
CA ARG A 29 2.78 1.74 -0.78
C ARG A 29 2.22 2.97 -0.10
N TYR A 30 2.15 2.92 1.22
CA TYR A 30 1.74 4.03 2.08
C TYR A 30 2.98 4.57 2.79
N CYS A 31 3.26 5.85 2.58
CA CYS A 31 4.37 6.55 3.21
C CYS A 31 3.81 7.61 4.17
N PRO A 32 3.83 7.36 5.49
CA PRO A 32 3.46 8.38 6.47
C PRO A 32 4.38 9.60 6.35
N THR A 33 3.79 10.78 6.45
CA THR A 33 4.48 12.07 6.42
C THR A 33 3.94 12.97 7.52
N LYS A 34 4.61 14.08 7.82
CA LYS A 34 4.13 15.06 8.82
C LYS A 34 2.78 15.68 8.48
N GLU A 35 2.38 15.64 7.20
CA GLU A 35 1.16 16.28 6.69
C GLU A 35 0.03 15.27 6.39
N GLY A 36 0.26 13.97 6.61
CA GLY A 36 -0.68 12.91 6.24
C GLY A 36 0.03 11.71 5.64
N CYS A 37 -0.63 10.99 4.72
CA CYS A 37 -0.04 9.85 4.03
C CYS A 37 0.15 10.15 2.54
N LYS A 38 1.32 9.82 1.99
CA LYS A 38 1.51 9.78 0.53
C LYS A 38 1.36 8.34 0.07
N THR A 39 0.44 8.12 -0.86
CA THR A 39 0.15 6.80 -1.42
C THR A 39 0.72 6.68 -2.83
N TYR A 40 1.29 5.52 -3.11
CA TYR A 40 1.86 5.16 -4.39
C TYR A 40 1.35 3.79 -4.81
N ALA A 41 1.25 3.58 -6.11
CA ALA A 41 0.89 2.29 -6.69
C ALA A 41 1.95 1.86 -7.71
N LYS A 42 2.12 0.55 -7.87
CA LYS A 42 3.05 -0.07 -8.80
C LYS A 42 2.44 -1.37 -9.33
N PHE A 43 2.23 -1.46 -10.64
CA PHE A 43 1.92 -2.73 -11.29
C PHE A 43 3.18 -3.57 -11.44
N ILE A 44 3.05 -4.89 -11.43
CA ILE A 44 4.19 -5.80 -11.59
C ILE A 44 4.95 -5.47 -12.88
N GLY A 45 6.26 -5.23 -12.76
CA GLY A 45 7.13 -4.88 -13.89
C GLY A 45 7.03 -3.42 -14.37
N GLU A 46 6.20 -2.59 -13.76
CA GLU A 46 6.07 -1.17 -14.08
C GLU A 46 6.74 -0.26 -13.03
N SER A 47 6.81 1.03 -13.35
CA SER A 47 7.33 2.04 -12.43
C SER A 47 6.28 2.48 -11.42
N GLU A 48 6.72 2.77 -10.20
CA GLU A 48 5.86 3.35 -9.17
C GLU A 48 5.33 4.73 -9.59
N TYR A 49 4.04 4.98 -9.35
CA TYR A 49 3.41 6.27 -9.57
C TYR A 49 2.59 6.71 -8.36
N LYS A 50 2.42 8.03 -8.19
CA LYS A 50 1.60 8.58 -7.11
C LYS A 50 0.13 8.35 -7.42
N ILE A 51 -0.61 7.85 -6.43
CA ILE A 51 -2.05 7.59 -6.54
C ILE A 51 -2.82 8.33 -5.46
N TYR A 52 -4.08 8.66 -5.74
CA TYR A 52 -4.99 9.21 -4.73
C TYR A 52 -5.40 8.10 -3.75
N GLU A 53 -5.37 8.41 -2.45
CA GLU A 53 -5.61 7.46 -1.37
C GLU A 53 -7.06 6.92 -1.33
N LYS A 54 -8.01 7.58 -2.00
CA LYS A 54 -9.40 7.10 -2.14
C LYS A 54 -9.70 6.52 -3.51
N SER A 55 -8.68 6.15 -4.27
CA SER A 55 -8.87 5.43 -5.53
C SER A 55 -9.40 4.02 -5.27
N ASN A 56 -10.05 3.44 -6.29
CA ASN A 56 -10.58 2.08 -6.20
C ASN A 56 -9.47 1.06 -5.90
N ILE A 57 -8.31 1.20 -6.55
CA ILE A 57 -7.12 0.35 -6.32
C ILE A 57 -6.75 0.30 -4.84
N VAL A 58 -6.61 1.47 -4.21
CA VAL A 58 -6.26 1.57 -2.78
C VAL A 58 -7.34 0.95 -1.90
N THR A 59 -8.61 1.19 -2.24
CA THR A 59 -9.74 0.68 -1.47
C THR A 59 -9.81 -0.85 -1.52
N ILE A 60 -9.54 -1.46 -2.67
CA ILE A 60 -9.52 -2.92 -2.84
C ILE A 60 -8.33 -3.52 -2.07
N ALA A 61 -7.14 -2.94 -2.20
CA ALA A 61 -5.96 -3.35 -1.45
C ALA A 61 -6.21 -3.29 0.07
N ASP A 62 -6.80 -2.21 0.58
CA ASP A 62 -7.14 -2.04 2.00
C ASP A 62 -8.12 -3.11 2.51
N MET A 63 -9.09 -3.52 1.68
CA MET A 63 -10.12 -4.47 2.09
C MET A 63 -9.65 -5.93 2.10
N GLY A 64 -8.80 -6.33 1.15
CA GLY A 64 -8.49 -7.75 0.95
C GLY A 64 -7.11 -8.06 0.38
N GLY A 65 -6.24 -7.06 0.21
CA GLY A 65 -4.90 -7.29 -0.33
C GLY A 65 -3.97 -8.06 0.62
N THR A 66 -2.88 -8.57 0.06
CA THR A 66 -1.83 -9.26 0.79
C THR A 66 -0.79 -8.26 1.30
N ILE A 67 -0.55 -8.24 2.62
CA ILE A 67 0.52 -7.41 3.20
C ILE A 67 1.88 -7.93 2.74
N LEU A 68 2.72 -7.03 2.23
CA LEU A 68 4.07 -7.31 1.76
C LEU A 68 5.14 -6.74 2.70
N THR A 69 6.34 -7.32 2.65
CA THR A 69 7.55 -6.63 3.10
C THR A 69 8.02 -5.62 2.06
N LYS A 70 8.90 -4.71 2.49
CA LYS A 70 9.58 -3.78 1.59
C LYS A 70 10.31 -4.51 0.47
N GLU A 71 11.05 -5.58 0.76
CA GLU A 71 11.77 -6.31 -0.30
C GLU A 71 10.80 -6.92 -1.31
N GLN A 72 9.68 -7.51 -0.85
CA GLN A 72 8.67 -8.08 -1.74
C GLN A 72 8.08 -7.04 -2.68
N PHE A 73 7.78 -5.83 -2.18
CA PHE A 73 7.26 -4.73 -3.01
C PHE A 73 8.23 -4.30 -4.12
N TYR A 74 9.54 -4.34 -3.89
CA TYR A 74 10.53 -3.94 -4.91
C TYR A 74 10.88 -5.07 -5.89
N ILE A 75 10.54 -6.32 -5.58
CA ILE A 75 10.72 -7.47 -6.47
C ILE A 75 9.62 -7.50 -7.54
N TYR A 76 8.38 -7.20 -7.17
CA TYR A 76 7.29 -6.91 -8.11
C TYR A 76 7.59 -5.66 -8.90
#